data_AF-A0A6I4NWZ5-F1
#
_entry.id   AF-A0A6I4NWZ5-F1
#
_cell.length_a   1.000
_cell.length_b   1.000
_cell.length_c   1.000
_cell.angle_alpha   90.00
_cell.angle_beta   90.00
_cell.angle_gamma   90.00
#
_symmetry.space_group_name_H-M   'P 1'
#
loop_
_entity.id
_entity.type
_entity.pdbx_description
1 polymer ?
#
loop_
_entity_poly.entity_id
_entity_poly.type
_entity_poly.pdbx_seq_one_letter_code
_entity_poly.pdbx_strand_id
1 'polypeptide(L)'
;MNRAAAVAIGAVSGLAWAAALRAWMSEIAGILSTFSWGTFVAVLLPGLLIGASFGWAWTVPPDTSPSTRRGLRWCAAAPVLFAVFPLLRPGALVDFLTSGLGGGAFMVAGLALAGGYALGGRRTWARWVCGVLALGFIAIGALFVGPLLGGDRLALTDPEGAWVAVLDVSLLVVLCLASSIPFRRLAASADPERPAAAPASTAQVDARSAGE
;
A
#
# COMPACT_ATOMS: atom_id res chain seq x y z
N MET A 1 20.84 1.82 -5.58
CA MET A 1 20.51 0.87 -4.49
C MET A 1 20.45 -0.53 -5.08
N ASN A 2 21.17 -1.51 -4.52
CA ASN A 2 21.08 -2.89 -4.99
C ASN A 2 19.71 -3.50 -4.63
N ARG A 3 19.27 -4.55 -5.34
CA ARG A 3 17.92 -5.11 -5.17
C ARG A 3 17.68 -5.65 -3.76
N ALA A 4 18.68 -6.32 -3.18
CA ALA A 4 18.59 -6.90 -1.85
C ALA A 4 18.31 -5.85 -0.77
N ALA A 5 19.02 -4.72 -0.78
CA ALA A 5 18.79 -3.64 0.18
C ALA A 5 17.37 -3.04 0.03
N ALA A 6 16.89 -2.85 -1.19
CA ALA A 6 15.55 -2.33 -1.44
C ALA A 6 14.46 -3.26 -0.89
N VAL A 7 14.61 -4.58 -1.11
CA VAL A 7 13.70 -5.61 -0.59
C VAL A 7 13.74 -5.64 0.93
N ALA A 8 14.93 -5.58 1.52
CA ALA A 8 15.10 -5.58 2.98
C ALA A 8 14.46 -4.33 3.62
N ILE A 9 14.70 -3.14 3.06
CA ILE A 9 14.07 -1.90 3.52
C ILE A 9 12.55 -2.01 3.41
N GLY A 10 12.04 -2.46 2.27
CA GLY A 10 10.61 -2.69 2.08
C GLY A 10 10.03 -3.65 3.12
N ALA A 11 10.70 -4.79 3.35
CA ALA A 11 10.26 -5.80 4.31
C ALA A 11 10.20 -5.24 5.75
N VAL A 12 11.23 -4.49 6.17
CA VAL A 12 11.28 -3.85 7.50
C VAL A 12 10.21 -2.77 7.61
N SER A 13 10.03 -1.93 6.60
CA SER A 13 8.97 -0.92 6.59
C SER A 13 7.57 -1.55 6.65
N GLY A 14 7.35 -2.65 5.93
CA GLY A 14 6.09 -3.38 5.96
C GLY A 14 5.82 -4.06 7.31
N LEU A 15 6.85 -4.61 7.95
CA LEU A 15 6.77 -5.17 9.28
C LEU A 15 6.45 -4.10 10.33
N ALA A 16 7.14 -2.96 10.27
CA ALA A 16 6.89 -1.82 11.16
C ALA A 16 5.45 -1.28 11.00
N TRP A 17 4.99 -1.16 9.75
CA TRP A 17 3.61 -0.75 9.46
C TRP A 17 2.59 -1.74 10.03
N ALA A 18 2.80 -3.05 9.84
CA ALA A 18 1.89 -4.07 10.38
C ALA A 18 1.89 -4.14 11.91
N ALA A 19 3.04 -3.91 12.55
CA ALA A 19 3.13 -3.79 14.00
C ALA A 19 2.37 -2.57 14.53
N ALA A 20 2.49 -1.42 13.85
CA ALA A 20 1.75 -0.21 14.18
C ALA A 20 0.23 -0.39 13.97
N LEU A 21 -0.18 -1.07 12.90
CA LEU A 21 -1.59 -1.46 12.69
C LEU A 21 -2.09 -2.35 13.83
N ARG A 22 -1.28 -3.32 14.29
CA ARG A 22 -1.67 -4.18 15.40
C ARG A 22 -1.82 -3.39 16.71
N ALA A 23 -0.96 -2.39 16.94
CA ALA A 23 -1.06 -1.50 18.10
C ALA A 23 -2.33 -0.64 18.01
N TRP A 24 -2.64 -0.09 16.84
CA TRP A 24 -3.89 0.62 16.59
C TRP A 24 -5.13 -0.26 16.87
N MET A 25 -5.11 -1.53 16.42
CA MET A 25 -6.19 -2.47 16.72
C MET A 25 -6.35 -2.74 18.23
N SER A 26 -5.25 -2.77 19.00
CA SER A 26 -5.36 -2.92 20.46
C SER A 26 -5.95 -1.68 21.14
N GLU A 27 -5.67 -0.49 20.63
CA GLU A 27 -6.29 0.74 21.18
C GLU A 27 -7.80 0.69 21.02
N ILE A 28 -8.30 0.25 19.87
CA ILE A 28 -9.74 0.19 19.62
C ILE A 28 -10.41 -0.94 20.39
N ALA A 29 -9.80 -2.13 20.43
CA ALA A 29 -10.38 -3.28 21.13
C ALA A 29 -10.25 -3.19 22.68
N GLY A 30 -9.38 -2.32 23.18
CA GLY A 30 -9.15 -2.11 24.62
C GLY A 30 -8.81 -3.41 25.34
N ILE A 31 -9.48 -3.66 26.47
CA ILE A 31 -9.27 -4.84 27.32
C ILE A 31 -9.60 -6.17 26.63
N LEU A 32 -10.33 -6.15 25.51
CA LEU A 32 -10.66 -7.36 24.75
C LEU A 32 -9.57 -7.73 23.72
N SER A 33 -8.53 -6.90 23.56
CA SER A 33 -7.40 -7.21 22.69
C SER A 33 -6.57 -8.35 23.25
N THR A 34 -6.67 -9.52 22.63
CA THR A 34 -5.82 -10.68 22.96
C THR A 34 -4.64 -10.83 22.00
N PHE A 35 -3.49 -11.24 22.55
CA PHE A 35 -2.31 -11.58 21.78
C PHE A 35 -2.14 -13.10 21.76
N SER A 36 -1.99 -13.64 20.56
CA SER A 36 -1.66 -15.06 20.35
C SER A 36 -0.58 -15.12 19.27
N TRP A 37 0.22 -16.19 19.26
CA TRP A 37 1.19 -16.41 18.19
C TRP A 37 0.52 -16.46 16.81
N GLY A 38 -0.71 -16.99 16.73
CA GLY A 38 -1.48 -17.02 15.49
C GLY A 38 -1.83 -15.63 14.98
N THR A 39 -2.34 -14.74 15.85
CA THR A 39 -2.65 -13.35 15.44
C THR A 39 -1.42 -12.52 15.15
N PHE A 40 -0.32 -12.76 15.89
CA PHE A 40 0.97 -12.12 15.63
C PHE A 40 1.46 -12.44 14.21
N VAL A 41 1.57 -13.72 13.87
CA VAL A 41 2.04 -14.14 12.54
C VAL A 41 1.06 -13.72 11.44
N ALA A 42 -0.24 -13.86 11.66
CA ALA A 42 -1.25 -13.53 10.65
C ALA A 42 -1.30 -12.03 10.28
N VAL A 43 -0.85 -11.13 11.16
CA VAL A 43 -0.79 -9.68 10.87
C VAL A 43 0.58 -9.26 10.35
N LEU A 44 1.66 -9.73 10.98
CA LEU A 44 3.02 -9.26 10.64
C LEU A 44 3.56 -9.89 9.36
N LEU A 45 3.27 -11.17 9.12
CA LEU A 45 3.75 -11.88 7.93
C LEU A 45 3.27 -11.25 6.61
N PRO A 46 1.96 -10.95 6.40
CA PRO A 46 1.54 -10.28 5.18
C PRO A 46 2.18 -8.88 5.06
N GLY A 47 2.34 -8.13 6.16
CA GLY A 47 3.03 -6.84 6.13
C GLY A 47 4.46 -6.94 5.62
N LEU A 48 5.22 -7.92 6.12
CA LEU A 48 6.58 -8.21 5.67
C LEU A 48 6.63 -8.56 4.17
N LEU A 49 5.76 -9.48 3.72
CA LEU A 49 5.72 -9.93 2.33
C LEU A 49 5.32 -8.81 1.37
N ILE A 50 4.32 -8.02 1.74
CA ILE A 50 3.88 -6.86 0.97
C ILE A 50 5.00 -5.82 0.87
N GLY A 51 5.61 -5.48 2.00
CA GLY A 51 6.73 -4.56 2.04
C GLY A 51 7.91 -5.02 1.17
N ALA A 52 8.30 -6.28 1.28
CA ALA A 52 9.34 -6.89 0.44
C ALA A 52 9.00 -6.78 -1.05
N SER A 53 7.74 -7.04 -1.42
CA SER A 53 7.26 -6.95 -2.80
C SER A 53 7.32 -5.52 -3.36
N PHE A 54 6.98 -4.51 -2.54
CA PHE A 54 7.09 -3.10 -2.91
C PHE A 54 8.55 -2.65 -3.03
N GLY A 55 9.41 -3.12 -2.12
CA GLY A 55 10.86 -2.92 -2.20
C GLY A 55 11.47 -3.49 -3.48
N TRP A 56 11.05 -4.69 -3.89
CA TRP A 56 11.45 -5.26 -5.18
C TRP A 56 10.93 -4.41 -6.35
N ALA A 57 9.63 -4.07 -6.36
CA ALA A 57 9.00 -3.30 -7.42
C ALA A 57 9.68 -1.93 -7.62
N TRP A 58 10.15 -1.30 -6.55
CA TRP A 58 10.89 -0.04 -6.61
C TRP A 58 12.15 -0.13 -7.50
N THR A 59 12.79 -1.30 -7.57
CA THR A 59 14.03 -1.51 -8.33
C THR A 59 13.85 -1.91 -9.78
N VAL A 60 12.61 -2.13 -10.22
CA VAL A 60 12.31 -2.56 -11.59
C VAL A 60 12.44 -1.36 -12.54
N PRO A 61 13.29 -1.45 -13.59
CA PRO A 61 13.40 -0.41 -14.60
C PRO A 61 12.13 -0.25 -15.45
N PRO A 62 11.89 0.92 -16.07
CA PRO A 62 10.77 1.12 -16.98
C PRO A 62 10.82 0.19 -18.20
N ASP A 63 12.00 0.02 -18.79
CA ASP A 63 12.22 -0.87 -19.94
C ASP A 63 12.44 -2.31 -19.46
N THR A 64 11.35 -3.01 -19.18
CA THR A 64 11.38 -4.34 -18.59
C THR A 64 10.61 -5.36 -19.41
N SER A 65 11.07 -6.61 -19.33
CA SER A 65 10.50 -7.72 -20.08
C SER A 65 9.04 -8.01 -19.70
N PRO A 66 8.28 -8.70 -20.57
CA PRO A 66 6.90 -9.09 -20.27
C PRO A 66 6.75 -9.92 -18.98
N SER A 67 7.73 -10.76 -18.65
CA SER A 67 7.72 -11.57 -17.43
C SER A 67 7.88 -10.71 -16.16
N THR A 68 8.76 -9.70 -16.19
CA THR A 68 8.92 -8.77 -15.08
C THR A 68 7.70 -7.88 -14.89
N ARG A 69 7.03 -7.48 -15.98
CA ARG A 69 5.71 -6.80 -15.89
C ARG A 69 4.65 -7.65 -15.19
N ARG A 70 4.64 -8.96 -15.44
CA ARG A 70 3.74 -9.89 -14.73
C ARG A 70 4.07 -9.91 -13.24
N GLY A 71 5.35 -9.92 -12.87
CA GLY A 71 5.80 -9.77 -11.48
C GLY A 71 5.29 -8.48 -10.83
N LEU A 72 5.37 -7.34 -11.52
CA LEU A 72 4.83 -6.07 -11.02
C LEU A 72 3.31 -6.10 -10.79
N ARG A 73 2.54 -6.84 -11.61
CA ARG A 73 1.10 -7.01 -11.37
C ARG A 73 0.83 -7.81 -10.10
N TRP A 74 1.63 -8.84 -9.82
CA TRP A 74 1.57 -9.57 -8.56
C TRP A 74 1.94 -8.71 -7.37
N CYS A 75 2.95 -7.84 -7.49
CA CYS A 75 3.28 -6.87 -6.46
C CYS A 75 2.15 -5.86 -6.25
N ALA A 76 1.49 -5.39 -7.32
CA ALA A 76 0.33 -4.52 -7.20
C ALA A 76 -0.85 -5.20 -6.47
N ALA A 77 -1.02 -6.51 -6.67
CA ALA A 77 -2.02 -7.32 -5.97
C ALA A 77 -1.59 -7.78 -4.57
N ALA A 78 -0.35 -7.54 -4.14
CA ALA A 78 0.17 -8.01 -2.86
C ALA A 78 -0.68 -7.60 -1.64
N PRO A 79 -1.30 -6.40 -1.57
CA PRO A 79 -2.18 -6.04 -0.46
C PRO A 79 -3.34 -7.01 -0.20
N VAL A 80 -3.74 -7.83 -1.17
CA VAL A 80 -4.74 -8.89 -0.99
C VAL A 80 -4.32 -9.90 0.08
N LEU A 81 -3.01 -10.05 0.35
CA LEU A 81 -2.52 -10.87 1.45
C LEU A 81 -3.08 -10.44 2.81
N PHE A 82 -3.36 -9.14 3.02
CA PHE A 82 -4.02 -8.67 4.25
C PHE A 82 -5.43 -9.21 4.42
N ALA A 83 -6.15 -9.53 3.34
CA ALA A 83 -7.46 -10.17 3.41
C ALA A 83 -7.36 -11.70 3.52
N VAL A 84 -6.38 -12.30 2.84
CA VAL A 84 -6.22 -13.77 2.79
C VAL A 84 -5.71 -14.34 4.11
N PHE A 85 -4.64 -13.78 4.69
CA PHE A 85 -4.00 -14.34 5.89
C PHE A 85 -4.93 -14.43 7.11
N PRO A 86 -5.78 -13.42 7.41
CA PRO A 86 -6.76 -13.54 8.49
C PRO A 86 -7.80 -14.65 8.28
N LEU A 87 -8.20 -14.90 7.03
CA LEU A 87 -9.16 -15.96 6.69
C LEU A 87 -8.57 -17.38 6.81
N LEU A 88 -7.24 -17.51 6.87
CA LEU A 88 -6.60 -18.79 7.14
C LEU A 88 -6.76 -19.25 8.59
N ARG A 89 -7.26 -18.38 9.49
CA ARG A 89 -7.59 -18.81 10.86
C ARG A 89 -8.81 -19.73 10.88
N PRO A 90 -8.77 -20.83 11.65
CA PRO A 90 -9.93 -21.71 11.82
C PRO A 90 -11.14 -20.90 12.33
N GLY A 91 -12.29 -21.06 11.68
CA GLY A 91 -13.53 -20.35 12.05
C GLY A 91 -13.69 -18.93 11.47
N ALA A 92 -12.61 -18.29 11.02
CA ALA A 92 -12.66 -16.89 10.56
C ALA A 92 -13.56 -16.66 9.35
N LEU A 93 -13.69 -17.64 8.45
CA LEU A 93 -14.60 -17.56 7.32
C LEU A 93 -16.07 -17.60 7.77
N VAL A 94 -16.38 -18.40 8.80
CA VAL A 94 -17.73 -18.50 9.36
C VAL A 94 -18.05 -17.20 10.10
N ASP A 95 -17.13 -16.68 10.89
CA ASP A 95 -17.30 -15.40 11.59
C ASP A 95 -17.52 -14.26 10.57
N PHE A 96 -16.73 -14.22 9.50
CA PHE A 96 -16.90 -13.25 8.43
C PHE A 96 -18.29 -13.34 7.77
N LEU A 97 -18.76 -14.54 7.43
CA LEU A 97 -20.04 -14.74 6.75
C LEU A 97 -21.26 -14.51 7.66
N THR A 98 -21.13 -14.76 8.97
CA THR A 98 -22.25 -14.70 9.92
C THR A 98 -22.34 -13.37 10.66
N SER A 99 -21.20 -12.74 10.95
CA SER A 99 -21.13 -11.53 11.78
C SER A 99 -20.38 -10.37 11.13
N GLY A 100 -19.86 -10.54 9.90
CA GLY A 100 -19.08 -9.52 9.21
C GLY A 100 -17.67 -9.30 9.81
N LEU A 101 -17.30 -10.09 10.81
CA LEU A 101 -16.00 -10.04 11.49
C LEU A 101 -14.89 -10.41 10.52
N GLY A 102 -14.07 -9.42 10.13
CA GLY A 102 -13.02 -9.56 9.12
C GLY A 102 -13.17 -8.60 7.93
N GLY A 103 -14.29 -7.90 7.80
CA GLY A 103 -14.50 -6.87 6.76
C GLY A 103 -13.40 -5.79 6.73
N GLY A 104 -12.86 -5.41 7.89
CA GLY A 104 -11.74 -4.46 7.98
C GLY A 104 -10.50 -4.89 7.19
N ALA A 105 -10.19 -6.18 7.14
CA ALA A 105 -9.04 -6.69 6.38
C ALA A 105 -9.24 -6.54 4.86
N PHE A 106 -10.45 -6.80 4.37
CA PHE A 106 -10.84 -6.57 2.99
C PHE A 106 -10.84 -5.08 2.64
N MET A 107 -11.30 -4.24 3.56
CA MET A 107 -11.27 -2.79 3.41
C MET A 107 -9.85 -2.26 3.29
N VAL A 108 -8.92 -2.72 4.14
CA VAL A 108 -7.49 -2.35 4.06
C VAL A 108 -6.89 -2.77 2.72
N ALA A 109 -7.15 -3.99 2.27
CA ALA A 109 -6.66 -4.48 0.97
C ALA A 109 -7.25 -3.68 -0.20
N GLY A 110 -8.57 -3.46 -0.19
CA GLY A 110 -9.28 -2.68 -1.21
C GLY A 110 -8.82 -1.23 -1.25
N LEU A 111 -8.61 -0.61 -0.09
CA LEU A 111 -8.08 0.74 0.04
C LEU A 111 -6.67 0.85 -0.52
N ALA A 112 -5.79 -0.11 -0.22
CA ALA A 112 -4.45 -0.14 -0.78
C ALA A 112 -4.48 -0.23 -2.32
N LEU A 113 -5.35 -1.06 -2.87
CA LEU A 113 -5.50 -1.18 -4.33
C LEU A 113 -6.05 0.12 -4.95
N ALA A 114 -7.10 0.69 -4.36
CA ALA A 114 -7.72 1.91 -4.84
C ALA A 114 -6.77 3.11 -4.71
N GLY A 115 -6.20 3.35 -3.53
CA GLY A 115 -5.25 4.44 -3.27
C GLY A 115 -3.97 4.31 -4.07
N GLY A 116 -3.42 3.09 -4.16
CA GLY A 116 -2.26 2.81 -5.00
C GLY A 116 -2.53 3.09 -6.48
N TYR A 117 -3.70 2.67 -7.00
CA TYR A 117 -4.09 2.98 -8.37
C TYR A 117 -4.39 4.46 -8.58
N ALA A 118 -5.00 5.15 -7.62
CA ALA A 118 -5.27 6.59 -7.70
C ALA A 118 -3.99 7.40 -7.89
N LEU A 119 -2.92 7.01 -7.18
CA LEU A 119 -1.64 7.70 -7.22
C LEU A 119 -0.74 7.25 -8.37
N GLY A 120 -0.79 5.97 -8.74
CA GLY A 120 0.14 5.36 -9.70
C GLY A 120 -0.45 4.86 -11.02
N GLY A 121 -1.76 4.89 -11.17
CA GLY A 121 -2.47 4.37 -12.34
C GLY A 121 -2.26 5.21 -13.60
N ARG A 122 -2.58 4.62 -14.76
CA ARG A 122 -2.43 5.29 -16.06
C ARG A 122 -3.67 6.11 -16.46
N ARG A 123 -4.87 5.55 -16.25
CA ARG A 123 -6.13 6.14 -16.72
C ARG A 123 -6.61 7.22 -15.76
N THR A 124 -6.60 8.48 -16.17
CA THR A 124 -6.90 9.66 -15.33
C THR A 124 -8.28 9.61 -14.67
N TRP A 125 -9.33 9.24 -15.40
CA TRP A 125 -10.68 9.12 -14.81
C TRP A 125 -10.76 8.04 -13.72
N ALA A 126 -10.14 6.88 -13.96
CA ALA A 126 -10.13 5.78 -13.01
C ALA A 126 -9.30 6.14 -11.77
N ARG A 127 -8.26 6.96 -11.92
CA ARG A 127 -7.52 7.53 -10.78
C ARG A 127 -8.40 8.42 -9.91
N TRP A 128 -9.24 9.26 -10.50
CA TRP A 128 -10.18 10.11 -9.76
C TRP A 128 -11.20 9.27 -9.00
N VAL A 129 -11.83 8.29 -9.66
CA VAL A 129 -12.78 7.39 -9.00
C VAL A 129 -12.13 6.66 -7.83
N CYS A 130 -10.97 6.04 -8.05
CA CYS A 130 -10.24 5.35 -6.99
C CYS A 130 -9.76 6.30 -5.88
N GLY A 131 -9.39 7.54 -6.23
CA GLY A 131 -8.94 8.55 -5.28
C GLY A 131 -10.07 9.05 -4.38
N VAL A 132 -11.25 9.33 -4.96
CA VAL A 132 -12.45 9.71 -4.20
C VAL A 132 -12.89 8.57 -3.29
N LEU A 133 -12.90 7.34 -3.79
CA LEU A 133 -13.23 6.17 -2.97
C LEU A 133 -12.24 6.00 -1.81
N ALA A 134 -10.93 6.09 -2.09
CA ALA A 134 -9.91 5.94 -1.06
C ALA A 134 -9.98 7.04 0.00
N LEU A 135 -10.12 8.29 -0.42
CA LEU A 135 -10.26 9.43 0.49
C LEU A 135 -11.53 9.32 1.33
N GLY A 136 -12.65 8.92 0.71
CA GLY A 136 -13.90 8.67 1.42
C GLY A 136 -13.76 7.62 2.50
N PHE A 137 -13.11 6.48 2.21
CA PHE A 137 -12.87 5.45 3.20
C PHE A 137 -11.90 5.88 4.31
N ILE A 138 -10.84 6.63 4.00
CA ILE A 138 -9.93 7.19 5.01
C ILE A 138 -10.69 8.15 5.93
N ALA A 139 -11.51 9.04 5.37
CA ALA A 139 -12.31 9.99 6.14
C ALA A 139 -13.34 9.27 7.02
N ILE A 140 -14.05 8.27 6.48
CA ILE A 140 -15.01 7.47 7.25
C ILE A 140 -14.29 6.72 8.38
N GLY A 141 -13.12 6.12 8.09
CA GLY A 141 -12.27 5.45 9.07
C GLY A 141 -11.94 6.36 10.25
N ALA A 142 -11.30 7.49 9.92
CA ALA A 142 -10.86 8.48 10.89
C ALA A 142 -11.99 9.07 11.74
N LEU A 143 -13.16 9.31 11.12
CA LEU A 143 -14.26 9.99 11.79
C LEU A 143 -15.13 9.06 12.64
N PHE A 144 -15.28 7.81 12.24
CA PHE A 144 -16.30 6.94 12.81
C PHE A 144 -15.76 5.67 13.48
N VAL A 145 -14.61 5.13 13.06
CA VAL A 145 -14.15 3.82 13.58
C VAL A 145 -13.79 3.89 15.06
N GLY A 146 -13.09 4.95 15.48
CA GLY A 146 -12.76 5.18 16.89
C GLY A 146 -14.02 5.26 17.77
N PRO A 147 -14.93 6.23 17.53
CA PRO A 147 -16.15 6.38 18.33
C PRO A 147 -17.07 5.16 18.29
N LEU A 148 -17.24 4.51 17.14
CA LEU A 148 -18.16 3.37 17.00
C LEU A 148 -17.67 2.12 17.73
N LEU A 149 -16.36 1.91 17.82
CA LEU A 149 -15.79 0.69 18.39
C LEU A 149 -15.24 0.87 19.80
N GLY A 150 -14.69 2.05 20.11
CA GLY A 150 -14.12 2.38 21.42
C GLY A 150 -15.01 3.25 22.32
N GLY A 151 -16.19 3.68 21.83
CA GLY A 151 -17.12 4.52 22.56
C GLY A 151 -16.60 5.94 22.82
N ASP A 152 -17.15 6.59 23.84
CA ASP A 152 -16.84 8.00 24.19
C ASP A 152 -15.34 8.24 24.43
N ARG A 153 -14.60 7.24 24.94
CA ARG A 153 -13.15 7.34 25.14
C ARG A 153 -12.39 7.67 23.85
N LEU A 154 -12.86 7.14 22.72
CA LEU A 154 -12.25 7.36 21.41
C LEU A 154 -13.02 8.40 20.58
N ALA A 155 -13.80 9.28 21.23
CA ALA A 155 -14.37 10.44 20.58
C ALA A 155 -13.26 11.38 20.07
N LEU A 156 -13.47 12.01 18.92
CA LEU A 156 -12.49 12.95 18.34
C LEU A 156 -12.27 14.21 19.18
N THR A 157 -13.20 14.51 20.08
CA THR A 157 -13.09 15.60 21.05
C THR A 157 -12.07 15.28 22.14
N ASP A 158 -11.76 14.01 22.36
CA ASP A 158 -10.78 13.57 23.34
C ASP A 158 -9.40 13.38 22.70
N PRO A 159 -8.31 13.75 23.41
CA PRO A 159 -6.95 13.61 22.88
C PRO A 159 -6.60 12.17 22.47
N GLU A 160 -7.13 11.17 23.18
CA GLU A 160 -6.91 9.76 22.89
C GLU A 160 -7.59 9.33 21.59
N GLY A 161 -8.85 9.72 21.38
CA GLY A 161 -9.55 9.47 20.12
C GLY A 161 -8.90 10.20 18.94
N ALA A 162 -8.46 11.45 19.12
CA ALA A 162 -7.72 12.19 18.11
C ALA A 162 -6.38 11.51 17.75
N TRP A 163 -5.64 11.01 18.74
CA TRP A 163 -4.41 10.25 18.52
C TRP A 163 -4.65 8.99 17.68
N VAL A 164 -5.67 8.19 18.05
CA VAL A 164 -6.03 6.96 17.32
C VAL A 164 -6.45 7.28 15.87
N ALA A 165 -7.19 8.37 15.65
CA ALA A 165 -7.57 8.82 14.32
C ALA A 165 -6.37 9.29 13.48
N VAL A 166 -5.42 10.03 14.07
CA VAL A 166 -4.18 10.43 13.38
C VAL A 166 -3.35 9.20 13.00
N LEU A 167 -3.23 8.23 13.91
CA LEU A 167 -2.53 6.98 13.63
C LEU A 167 -3.19 6.20 12.49
N ASP A 168 -4.53 6.08 12.49
CA ASP A 168 -5.29 5.44 11.41
C ASP A 168 -5.00 6.10 10.06
N VAL A 169 -5.26 7.41 9.96
CA VAL A 169 -5.06 8.18 8.72
C VAL A 169 -3.62 8.04 8.23
N SER A 170 -2.64 8.15 9.13
CA SER A 170 -1.22 8.04 8.77
C SER A 170 -0.89 6.66 8.21
N LEU A 171 -1.37 5.59 8.84
CA LEU A 171 -1.18 4.22 8.36
C LEU A 171 -1.81 4.01 7.00
N LEU A 172 -3.07 4.44 6.80
CA LEU A 172 -3.78 4.27 5.55
C LEU A 172 -3.16 5.08 4.40
N VAL A 173 -2.72 6.31 4.67
CA VAL A 173 -2.01 7.15 3.69
C VAL A 173 -0.67 6.53 3.30
N VAL A 174 0.13 6.08 4.28
CA VAL A 174 1.40 5.39 4.01
C VAL A 174 1.17 4.13 3.16
N LEU A 175 0.13 3.36 3.46
CA LEU A 175 -0.23 2.18 2.67
C LEU A 175 -0.61 2.53 1.23
N CYS A 176 -1.41 3.59 1.02
CA CYS A 176 -1.75 4.10 -0.31
C CYS A 176 -0.52 4.56 -1.10
N LEU A 177 0.40 5.28 -0.43
CA LEU A 177 1.64 5.74 -1.04
C LEU A 177 2.55 4.56 -1.44
N ALA A 178 2.73 3.58 -0.55
CA ALA A 178 3.57 2.42 -0.80
C ALA A 178 2.98 1.52 -1.92
N SER A 179 1.67 1.28 -1.88
CA SER A 179 0.96 0.50 -2.91
C SER A 179 0.97 1.16 -4.29
N SER A 180 1.20 2.48 -4.37
CA SER A 180 1.35 3.18 -5.66
C SER A 180 2.62 2.78 -6.43
N ILE A 181 3.66 2.28 -5.74
CA ILE A 181 4.96 1.93 -6.34
C ILE A 181 4.81 0.98 -7.54
N PRO A 182 4.21 -0.22 -7.40
CA PRO A 182 4.05 -1.13 -8.53
C PRO A 182 3.16 -0.55 -9.65
N PHE A 183 2.13 0.22 -9.33
CA PHE A 183 1.27 0.86 -10.34
C PHE A 183 2.03 1.90 -11.16
N ARG A 184 2.83 2.76 -10.52
CA ARG A 184 3.69 3.75 -11.21
C ARG A 184 4.68 3.07 -12.14
N ARG A 185 5.27 1.95 -11.71
CA ARG A 185 6.19 1.16 -12.54
C ARG A 185 5.48 0.54 -13.73
N LEU A 186 4.30 -0.04 -13.53
CA LEU A 186 3.47 -0.58 -14.61
C LEU A 186 3.07 0.49 -15.63
N ALA A 187 2.68 1.67 -15.17
CA ALA A 187 2.34 2.80 -16.03
C ALA A 187 3.55 3.28 -16.85
N ALA A 188 4.70 3.44 -16.20
CA ALA A 188 5.94 3.87 -16.85
C ALA A 188 6.45 2.87 -17.89
N SER A 189 6.32 1.56 -17.64
CA SER A 189 6.68 0.56 -18.64
C SER A 189 5.73 0.60 -19.84
N ALA A 190 4.44 0.89 -19.65
CA ALA A 190 3.44 0.88 -20.72
C ALA A 190 3.51 2.08 -21.68
N ASP A 191 4.47 2.98 -21.52
CA ASP A 191 4.65 4.17 -22.36
C ASP A 191 5.83 3.96 -23.34
N PRO A 192 5.56 3.49 -24.57
CA PRO A 192 6.60 3.25 -25.58
C PRO A 192 7.16 4.54 -26.21
N GLU A 193 6.55 5.70 -25.94
CA GLU A 193 6.85 6.96 -26.61
C GLU A 193 7.94 7.81 -25.95
N ARG A 194 8.56 7.40 -24.83
CA ARG A 194 9.72 8.13 -24.32
C ARG A 194 10.85 7.96 -25.34
N PRO A 195 11.24 8.99 -26.11
CA PRO A 195 12.34 8.86 -27.04
C PRO A 195 13.55 8.47 -26.21
N ALA A 196 14.21 7.37 -26.58
CA ALA A 196 15.56 7.11 -26.11
C ALA A 196 16.30 8.43 -26.29
N ALA A 197 16.77 9.04 -25.20
CA ALA A 197 17.47 10.31 -25.25
C ALA A 197 18.50 10.20 -26.37
N ALA A 198 18.26 10.93 -27.47
CA ALA A 198 19.10 10.83 -28.65
C ALA A 198 20.54 11.03 -28.16
N PRO A 199 21.48 10.12 -28.46
CA PRO A 199 22.87 10.37 -28.12
C PRO A 199 23.19 11.75 -28.67
N ALA A 200 23.61 12.66 -27.79
CA ALA A 200 23.93 14.03 -28.15
C ALA A 200 24.80 13.96 -29.40
N SER A 201 24.23 14.38 -30.53
CA SER A 201 24.88 14.27 -31.82
C SER A 201 26.15 15.08 -31.75
N THR A 202 27.28 14.38 -31.66
CA THR A 202 28.62 14.92 -31.78
C THR A 202 28.85 15.57 -33.16
N ALA A 203 27.90 15.46 -34.08
CA ALA A 203 27.99 16.06 -35.42
C ALA A 203 27.72 17.58 -35.47
N GLN A 204 27.30 18.23 -34.37
CA GLN A 204 27.05 19.68 -34.38
C GLN A 204 28.29 20.52 -34.04
N VAL A 205 29.42 19.90 -33.66
CA VAL A 205 30.68 20.61 -33.36
C VAL A 205 31.57 20.77 -34.60
N ASP A 206 31.51 19.87 -35.59
CA ASP A 206 32.37 19.95 -36.78
C ASP A 206 31.91 20.96 -37.85
N ALA A 207 30.66 21.44 -37.79
CA ALA A 207 30.16 22.42 -38.77
C ALA A 207 30.55 23.87 -38.44
N ARG A 208 31.14 24.15 -37.27
CA ARG A 208 31.57 25.51 -36.87
C ARG A 208 33.06 25.78 -37.07
N SER A 209 33.87 24.77 -37.41
CA SER A 209 35.32 24.91 -37.61
C SER A 209 35.75 25.00 -39.09
N ALA A 210 34.81 24.92 -40.03
CA ALA A 210 35.09 25.00 -41.47
C ALA A 210 34.76 26.37 -42.11
N GLY A 211 34.57 27.41 -41.30
CA GLY A 211 34.09 28.72 -41.72
C GLY A 211 34.89 29.92 -41.18
N GLU A 212 36.20 29.75 -40.95
CA GLU A 212 37.16 30.85 -40.71
C GLU A 212 38.39 30.68 -41.62
#